data_AF-A0ABD8B5K3-F1
#
_entry.id   AF-A0ABD8B5K3-F1
#
_cell.length_a   1.000
_cell.length_b   1.000
_cell.length_c   1.000
_cell.angle_alpha   90.00
_cell.angle_beta   90.00
_cell.angle_gamma   90.00
#
_symmetry.space_group_name_H-M   'P 1'
#
loop_
_entity.id
_entity.type
_entity.pdbx_description
1 polymer ?
#
loop_
_entity_poly.entity_id
_entity_poly.type
_entity_poly.pdbx_seq_one_letter_code
_entity_poly.pdbx_strand_id
1 'polypeptide(L)'
;MPIVREQAASVLGLNGSLILVGITPQPLTISEALTFNHLSKQVRGHYGGFPASVSELVWLTAAGRLDLAPSLATSRSPTPPTPPTPSTGRRTRSATPIRPLTPEHKVQRSHLGQG
;
A
#
# COMPACT_ATOMS: atom_id res chain seq x y z
N MET A 1 -15.03 6.97 5.12
CA MET A 1 -16.29 7.64 4.69
C MET A 1 -17.08 6.71 3.77
N PRO A 2 -17.92 5.82 4.33
CA PRO A 2 -18.70 4.85 3.54
C PRO A 2 -19.69 5.52 2.58
N ILE A 3 -20.36 6.58 3.05
CA ILE A 3 -21.44 7.31 2.34
C ILE A 3 -21.01 7.80 0.95
N VAL A 4 -19.79 8.32 0.81
CA VAL A 4 -19.32 8.90 -0.45
C VAL A 4 -19.14 7.82 -1.54
N ARG A 5 -18.71 6.62 -1.16
CA ARG A 5 -18.48 5.53 -2.12
C ARG A 5 -19.78 4.94 -2.64
N GLU A 6 -20.76 4.80 -1.75
CA GLU A 6 -22.08 4.28 -2.09
C GLU A 6 -22.85 5.28 -2.97
N GLN A 7 -22.77 6.57 -2.64
CA GLN A 7 -23.30 7.64 -3.51
C GLN A 7 -22.62 7.66 -4.89
N ALA A 8 -21.29 7.50 -4.95
CA ALA A 8 -20.59 7.48 -6.23
C ALA A 8 -20.99 6.28 -7.10
N ALA A 9 -21.20 5.10 -6.50
CA ALA A 9 -21.61 3.90 -7.22
C ALA A 9 -23.06 3.97 -7.75
N SER A 10 -23.96 4.65 -7.02
CA SER A 10 -25.37 4.76 -7.41
C SER A 10 -25.57 5.63 -8.65
N VAL A 11 -24.75 6.68 -8.84
CA VAL A 11 -24.85 7.59 -9.99
C VAL A 11 -24.17 7.10 -11.26
N LEU A 12 -23.50 5.94 -11.24
CA LEU A 12 -22.89 5.36 -12.44
C LEU A 12 -23.98 4.90 -13.42
N GLY A 13 -23.85 5.31 -14.69
CA GLY A 13 -24.66 4.80 -15.79
C GLY A 13 -24.18 3.45 -16.33
N LEU A 14 -24.74 3.06 -17.48
CA LEU A 14 -24.31 1.90 -18.26
C LEU A 14 -22.80 1.99 -18.55
N ASN A 15 -22.07 0.91 -18.29
CA ASN A 15 -20.60 0.82 -18.41
C ASN A 15 -19.80 1.81 -17.54
N GLY A 16 -20.43 2.46 -16.55
CA GLY A 16 -19.77 3.44 -15.68
C GLY A 16 -18.68 2.82 -14.79
N SER A 17 -17.65 3.60 -14.47
CA SER A 17 -16.51 3.14 -13.66
C SER A 17 -16.27 4.02 -12.44
N LEU A 18 -16.14 3.39 -11.28
CA LEU A 18 -15.63 4.00 -10.06
C LEU A 18 -14.11 3.82 -9.99
N ILE A 19 -13.36 4.93 -9.98
CA ILE A 19 -11.90 4.91 -9.84
C ILE A 19 -11.52 5.18 -8.39
N LEU A 20 -10.85 4.23 -7.74
CA LEU A 20 -10.36 4.36 -6.38
C LEU A 20 -8.97 4.99 -6.40
N VAL A 21 -8.86 6.20 -5.83
CA VAL A 21 -7.59 6.91 -5.63
C VAL A 21 -7.30 7.01 -4.14
N GLY A 22 -6.06 6.74 -3.74
CA GLY A 22 -5.62 6.72 -2.35
C GLY A 22 -5.72 5.33 -1.70
N ILE A 23 -4.99 5.14 -0.60
CA ILE A 23 -4.92 3.86 0.12
C ILE A 23 -5.80 3.94 1.37
N THR A 24 -6.63 2.92 1.58
CA THR A 24 -7.46 2.78 2.77
C THR A 24 -7.45 1.33 3.24
N PRO A 25 -7.40 1.07 4.56
CA PRO A 25 -7.52 -0.28 5.10
C PRO A 25 -8.98 -0.76 5.13
N GLN A 26 -9.95 0.13 4.95
CA GLN A 26 -11.37 -0.20 5.05
C GLN A 26 -11.87 -0.87 3.77
N PRO A 27 -12.61 -2.00 3.84
CA PRO A 27 -13.15 -2.67 2.68
C PRO A 27 -14.10 -1.78 1.87
N LEU A 28 -14.20 -2.09 0.58
CA LEU A 28 -15.21 -1.54 -0.32
C LEU A 28 -16.38 -2.53 -0.41
N THR A 29 -17.58 -2.06 -0.13
CA THR A 29 -18.83 -2.84 -0.26
C THR A 29 -19.65 -2.31 -1.44
N ILE A 30 -20.22 -3.21 -2.23
CA ILE A 30 -21.15 -2.90 -3.33
C ILE A 30 -22.54 -3.40 -2.93
N SER A 31 -23.43 -2.48 -2.57
CA SER A 31 -24.76 -2.81 -2.02
C SER A 31 -25.75 -3.27 -3.11
N GLU A 32 -25.75 -2.64 -4.29
CA GLU A 32 -26.69 -2.92 -5.39
C GLU A 32 -26.10 -3.83 -6.48
N ALA A 33 -25.66 -5.04 -6.10
CA ALA A 33 -24.89 -5.94 -6.98
C ALA A 33 -25.61 -6.34 -8.28
N LEU A 34 -26.94 -6.51 -8.25
CA LEU A 34 -27.73 -6.87 -9.44
C LEU A 34 -27.70 -5.74 -10.48
N THR A 35 -28.01 -4.52 -10.05
CA THR A 35 -27.96 -3.32 -10.90
C THR A 35 -26.54 -3.05 -11.39
N PHE A 36 -25.55 -3.26 -10.52
CA PHE A 36 -24.14 -3.12 -10.87
C PHE A 36 -23.73 -4.05 -12.03
N ASN A 37 -24.11 -5.33 -11.94
CA ASN A 37 -23.83 -6.32 -12.99
C ASN A 37 -24.64 -6.04 -14.26
N HIS A 38 -25.94 -5.76 -14.13
CA HIS A 38 -26.81 -5.50 -15.28
C HIS A 38 -26.32 -4.32 -16.12
N LEU A 39 -25.89 -3.24 -15.45
CA LEU A 39 -25.34 -2.06 -16.11
C LEU A 39 -23.85 -2.18 -16.46
N SER A 40 -23.24 -3.36 -16.27
CA SER A 40 -21.82 -3.60 -16.58
C SER A 40 -20.88 -2.56 -15.96
N LYS A 41 -21.16 -2.15 -14.71
CA LYS A 41 -20.34 -1.16 -13.99
C LYS A 41 -19.00 -1.76 -13.59
N GLN A 42 -18.02 -0.89 -13.32
CA GLN A 42 -16.65 -1.29 -12.98
C GLN A 42 -16.14 -0.59 -11.72
N VAL A 43 -15.27 -1.28 -10.99
CA VAL A 43 -14.43 -0.69 -9.95
C VAL A 43 -12.98 -0.89 -10.37
N ARG A 44 -12.20 0.20 -10.40
CA ARG A 44 -10.79 0.17 -10.81
C ARG A 44 -9.94 0.90 -9.77
N GLY A 45 -8.81 0.31 -9.39
CA GLY A 45 -7.82 0.99 -8.58
C GLY A 45 -6.91 1.87 -9.44
N HIS A 46 -6.53 3.04 -8.93
CA HIS A 46 -5.49 3.87 -9.50
C HIS A 46 -4.42 4.16 -8.45
N TYR A 47 -3.21 3.71 -8.72
CA TYR A 47 -2.07 3.90 -7.82
C TYR A 47 -0.90 4.53 -8.57
N GLY A 48 -0.32 5.58 -7.96
CA GLY A 48 0.78 6.33 -8.55
C GLY A 48 0.38 7.11 -9.79
N GLY A 49 1.35 7.34 -10.67
CA GLY A 49 1.18 8.00 -11.97
C GLY A 49 2.43 7.77 -12.81
N PHE A 50 2.34 8.07 -14.12
CA PHE A 50 3.47 7.93 -15.02
C PHE A 50 4.23 9.26 -15.12
N PRO A 51 5.55 9.25 -15.36
CA PRO A 51 6.30 10.49 -15.58
C PRO A 51 5.70 11.39 -16.67
N ALA A 52 5.14 10.79 -17.72
CA ALA A 52 4.45 11.50 -18.79
C ALA A 52 3.18 12.26 -18.31
N SER A 53 2.49 11.75 -17.28
CA SER A 53 1.31 12.42 -16.70
C SER A 53 1.67 13.76 -16.06
N VAL A 54 2.91 13.91 -15.57
CA VAL A 54 3.37 15.20 -15.03
C VAL A 54 3.51 16.24 -16.13
N SER A 55 4.08 15.86 -17.28
CA SER A 55 4.20 16.74 -18.44
C SER A 55 2.83 17.20 -18.95
N GLU A 56 1.84 16.30 -18.95
CA GLU A 56 0.46 16.63 -19.31
C GLU A 56 -0.18 17.63 -18.33
N LEU A 57 0.00 17.44 -17.01
CA LEU A 57 -0.49 18.37 -16.00
C LEU A 57 0.15 19.77 -16.14
N VAL A 58 1.45 19.83 -16.44
CA VAL A 58 2.16 21.09 -16.71
C VAL A 58 1.56 21.76 -17.94
N TRP A 59 1.33 21.00 -19.02
CA TRP A 59 0.74 21.54 -20.24
C TRP A 59 -0.68 22.07 -20.02
N LEU A 60 -1.54 21.33 -19.30
CA LEU A 60 -2.90 21.77 -18.97
C LEU A 60 -2.91 23.04 -18.13
N THR A 61 -1.96 23.17 -17.19
CA THR A 61 -1.80 24.36 -16.36
C THR A 61 -1.33 25.56 -17.20
N ALA A 62 -0.32 25.36 -18.06
CA ALA A 62 0.20 26.40 -18.95
C ALA A 62 -0.85 26.86 -19.98
N ALA A 63 -1.72 25.96 -20.44
CA ALA A 63 -2.83 26.26 -21.34
C ALA A 63 -4.03 26.93 -20.65
N GLY A 64 -3.96 27.19 -19.33
CA GLY A 64 -5.07 27.78 -18.56
C GLY A 64 -6.29 26.87 -18.42
N ARG A 65 -6.13 25.55 -18.63
CA ARG A 65 -7.20 24.55 -18.53
C ARG A 65 -7.30 23.92 -17.15
N LEU A 66 -6.29 24.12 -16.31
CA LEU A 66 -6.21 23.61 -14.95
C LEU A 66 -5.52 24.66 -14.07
N ASP A 67 -6.12 25.01 -12.93
CA ASP A 67 -5.48 25.85 -11.90
C ASP A 67 -5.27 25.02 -10.63
N LEU A 68 -4.01 24.76 -10.31
CA LEU A 68 -3.60 24.02 -9.12
C LEU A 68 -3.19 24.94 -7.96
N ALA A 69 -3.08 26.26 -8.19
CA ALA A 69 -2.63 27.19 -7.16
C ALA A 69 -3.49 27.16 -5.88
N PRO A 70 -4.85 27.05 -5.96
CA PRO A 70 -5.68 26.92 -4.76
C PRO A 70 -5.46 25.63 -3.98
N SER A 71 -4.88 24.58 -4.59
CA SER A 71 -4.61 23.30 -3.93
C SER A 71 -3.33 23.32 -3.08
N LEU A 72 -2.49 24.34 -3.25
CA LEU A 72 -1.26 24.51 -2.48
C LEU A 72 -1.58 25.18 -1.14
N ALA A 73 -1.82 24.38 -0.10
CA ALA A 73 -1.88 24.91 1.25
C ALA A 73 -0.54 25.56 1.60
N THR A 74 -0.55 26.86 1.93
CA THR A 74 0.64 27.62 2.37
C THR A 74 1.03 27.18 3.78
N SER A 75 1.55 25.96 3.91
CA SER A 75 2.22 25.47 5.10
C SER A 75 3.69 25.28 4.75
N ARG A 76 4.41 26.40 4.62
CA ARG A 76 5.87 26.36 4.51
C ARG A 76 6.44 26.04 5.89
N SER A 77 6.58 24.75 6.19
CA SER A 77 7.37 24.31 7.35
C SER A 77 8.86 24.49 7.01
N PRO A 78 9.68 25.10 7.89
CA PRO A 78 11.12 25.15 7.68
C PRO A 78 11.68 23.72 7.60
N THR A 79 12.43 23.42 6.54
CA THR A 79 13.04 22.10 6.35
C THR A 79 14.02 21.84 7.50
N PRO A 80 13.80 20.83 8.36
CA PRO A 80 14.78 20.49 9.38
C PRO A 80 16.08 20.00 8.72
N PRO A 81 17.26 20.20 9.33
CA PRO A 81 18.50 19.71 8.78
C PRO A 81 18.43 18.18 8.59
N THR A 82 18.86 17.70 7.43
CA THR A 82 18.89 16.27 7.13
C THR A 82 19.76 15.56 8.18
N PRO A 83 19.26 14.55 8.92
CA PRO A 83 20.09 13.81 9.84
C PRO A 83 21.24 13.15 9.06
N PRO A 84 22.44 13.02 9.66
CA PRO A 84 23.55 12.37 8.99
C PRO A 84 23.15 10.96 8.56
N THR A 85 23.44 10.60 7.31
CA THR A 85 23.24 9.25 6.78
C THR A 85 23.85 8.25 7.76
N PRO A 86 23.10 7.26 8.30
CA PRO A 86 23.70 6.25 9.14
C PRO A 86 24.74 5.51 8.29
N SER A 87 26.01 5.76 8.55
CA SER A 87 27.07 4.90 8.03
C SER A 87 26.78 3.51 8.56
N THR A 88 26.42 2.58 7.68
CA THR A 88 26.32 1.16 8.01
C THR A 88 27.70 0.71 8.47
N GLY A 89 27.97 0.88 9.76
CA GLY A 89 29.11 0.29 10.43
C GLY A 89 28.92 -1.21 10.32
N ARG A 90 29.65 -1.83 9.40
CA ARG A 90 29.76 -3.28 9.30
C ARG A 90 30.34 -3.78 10.62
N ARG A 91 29.49 -4.13 11.58
CA ARG A 91 29.87 -4.85 12.79
C ARG A 91 30.43 -6.20 12.33
N THR A 92 31.75 -6.30 12.24
CA THR A 92 32.42 -7.59 12.25
C THR A 92 32.09 -8.22 13.59
N ARG A 93 31.21 -9.23 13.57
CA ARG A 93 31.10 -10.15 14.71
C ARG A 93 32.43 -10.90 14.76
N SER A 94 33.35 -10.42 15.59
CA SER A 94 34.43 -11.27 16.10
C SER A 94 33.75 -12.46 16.76
N ALA A 95 33.94 -13.65 16.17
CA ALA A 95 33.31 -14.86 16.62
C ALA A 95 33.80 -15.20 18.03
N THR A 96 32.92 -15.09 19.01
CA THR A 96 33.12 -15.72 20.33
C THR A 96 32.99 -17.23 20.13
N PRO A 97 33.99 -18.06 20.48
CA PRO A 97 33.89 -19.50 20.28
C PRO A 97 32.87 -20.06 21.27
N ILE A 98 31.83 -20.72 20.74
CA ILE A 98 30.82 -21.43 21.52
C ILE A 98 31.47 -22.71 22.06
N ARG A 99 31.55 -22.84 23.38
CA ARG A 99 32.02 -24.04 24.08
C ARG A 99 31.02 -25.19 23.84
N PRO A 100 31.42 -26.36 23.34
CA PRO A 100 30.48 -27.46 23.10
C PRO A 100 29.98 -28.04 24.42
N LEU A 101 28.65 -28.20 24.52
CA LEU A 101 27.98 -28.94 25.59
C LEU A 101 28.19 -30.44 25.33
N THR A 102 28.75 -31.16 26.31
CA THR A 102 28.87 -32.62 26.30
C THR A 102 27.49 -33.27 26.47
N PRO A 103 27.14 -34.31 25.70
CA PRO A 103 25.91 -35.05 25.91
C PRO A 103 26.12 -36.18 26.93
N GLU A 104 25.63 -35.96 28.16
CA GLU A 104 25.47 -37.02 29.16
C GLU A 104 24.11 -37.72 28.98
N HIS A 105 24.18 -39.05 28.88
CA HIS A 105 23.13 -40.06 29.08
C HIS A 105 21.80 -40.02 28.30
N LYS A 106 21.62 -40.99 27.39
CA LYS A 106 20.32 -41.65 27.20
C LYS A 106 20.45 -43.16 27.37
N VAL A 107 19.94 -43.59 28.51
CA VAL A 107 19.63 -44.95 28.96
C VAL A 107 18.82 -45.73 27.92
N GLN A 108 19.34 -46.92 27.63
CA GLN A 108 18.70 -48.22 27.35
C GLN A 108 17.63 -48.37 26.26
N ARG A 109 17.99 -49.19 25.27
CA ARG A 109 17.13 -49.94 24.34
C ARG A 109 16.41 -51.07 25.08
N SER A 110 15.18 -51.38 24.67
CA SER A 110 14.74 -52.71 24.17
C SER A 110 13.19 -52.73 24.04
N HIS A 111 12.67 -52.90 22.83
CA HIS A 111 12.01 -54.12 22.30
C HIS A 111 10.48 -54.09 22.52
N LEU A 112 9.71 -54.05 21.41
CA LEU A 112 8.94 -55.18 20.88
C LEU A 112 7.73 -55.46 21.79
N GLY A 113 6.47 -55.18 21.45
CA GLY A 113 5.74 -55.36 20.20
C GLY A 113 4.41 -56.03 20.58
N GLN A 114 3.35 -55.74 19.81
CA GLN A 114 2.10 -56.50 19.68
C GLN A 114 1.09 -56.48 20.86
N GLY A 115 -0.18 -56.28 20.51
CA GLY A 115 -1.35 -56.50 21.36
C GLY A 115 -2.44 -55.48 21.12
#